data_AF-A0AAV3AJP0-F1
#
_entry.id   AF-A0AAV3AJP0-F1
#
_cell.length_a   1.000
_cell.length_b   1.000
_cell.length_c   1.000
_cell.angle_alpha   90.00
_cell.angle_beta   90.00
_cell.angle_gamma   90.00
#
_symmetry.space_group_name_H-M   'P 1'
#
loop_
_entity.id
_entity.type
_entity.pdbx_description
1 polymer ?
#
loop_
_entity_poly.entity_id
_entity_poly.type
_entity_poly.pdbx_seq_one_letter_code
_entity_poly.pdbx_strand_id
1 'polypeptide(L)'
;MIQRKVHGMEPFAKKVFKGVLFLELAGLFGVYVLYHKMDSSQDFRYTMNRRLPSVLEVYYKSNEWAGMHGKREKDAEAWRTKID
;
A
#
# COMPACT_ATOMS: atom_id res chain seq x y z
N MET A 1 -23.80 16.53 46.55
CA MET A 1 -22.73 16.24 45.58
C MET A 1 -23.23 15.13 44.65
N ILE A 2 -23.72 15.48 43.47
CA ILE A 2 -24.36 14.53 42.54
C ILE A 2 -23.26 13.91 41.67
N GLN A 3 -22.94 12.63 41.91
CA GLN A 3 -22.08 11.85 41.04
C GLN A 3 -22.84 11.54 39.73
N ARG A 4 -22.69 12.40 38.71
CA ARG A 4 -23.10 12.02 37.35
C ARG A 4 -22.10 11.02 36.80
N LYS A 5 -22.37 9.73 37.02
CA LYS A 5 -21.71 8.66 36.27
C LYS A 5 -22.15 8.77 34.81
N VAL A 6 -21.30 9.31 33.94
CA VAL A 6 -21.50 9.22 32.48
C VAL A 6 -21.34 7.74 32.13
N HIS A 7 -22.46 7.03 31.94
CA HIS A 7 -22.48 5.57 31.74
C HIS A 7 -22.91 5.13 30.34
N GLY A 8 -22.81 6.01 29.34
CA GLY A 8 -23.49 5.78 28.06
C GLY A 8 -22.70 5.19 26.90
N MET A 9 -21.39 5.44 26.75
CA MET A 9 -20.73 5.22 25.43
C MET A 9 -19.31 4.62 25.46
N GLU A 10 -18.66 4.45 26.61
CA GLU A 10 -17.26 4.04 26.65
C GLU A 10 -16.96 2.65 26.04
N PRO A 11 -17.70 1.57 26.36
CA PRO A 11 -17.32 0.22 25.91
C PRO A 11 -17.54 0.03 24.41
N PHE A 12 -18.64 0.58 23.87
CA PHE A 12 -18.98 0.48 22.46
C PHE A 12 -18.04 1.33 21.60
N ALA A 13 -17.82 2.60 21.97
CA ALA A 13 -16.90 3.47 21.26
C ALA A 13 -15.46 2.90 21.26
N LYS A 14 -15.00 2.34 22.38
CA LYS A 14 -13.69 1.65 22.46
C LYS A 14 -13.60 0.45 21.52
N LYS A 15 -14.68 -0.33 21.37
CA LYS A 15 -14.71 -1.48 20.46
C LYS A 15 -14.67 -1.05 18.99
N VAL A 16 -15.44 -0.03 18.62
CA VAL A 16 -15.43 0.54 17.28
C VAL A 16 -14.06 1.15 16.96
N PHE A 17 -13.51 1.95 17.87
CA PHE A 17 -12.18 2.55 17.71
C PHE A 17 -11.08 1.50 17.50
N LYS A 18 -11.07 0.44 18.31
CA LYS A 18 -10.13 -0.69 18.12
C LYS A 18 -10.31 -1.33 16.75
N GLY A 19 -11.55 -1.53 16.30
CA GLY A 19 -11.84 -2.07 14.97
C GLY A 19 -11.27 -1.21 13.85
N VAL A 20 -11.47 0.11 13.92
CA VAL A 20 -10.90 1.07 12.97
C VAL A 20 -9.38 1.02 12.99
N LEU A 21 -8.77 1.00 14.18
CA LEU A 21 -7.31 0.91 14.32
C LEU A 21 -6.74 -0.37 13.69
N PHE A 22 -7.38 -1.53 13.91
CA PHE A 22 -6.96 -2.77 13.26
C PHE A 22 -7.10 -2.71 11.74
N LEU A 23 -8.16 -2.07 11.24
CA LEU A 23 -8.37 -1.90 9.81
C LEU A 23 -7.32 -0.97 9.18
N GLU A 24 -6.95 0.12 9.84
CA GLU A 24 -5.86 1.00 9.43
C GLU A 24 -4.51 0.26 9.38
N LEU A 25 -4.18 -0.48 10.44
CA LEU A 25 -2.97 -1.29 10.50
C LEU A 25 -2.92 -2.35 9.39
N ALA A 26 -4.05 -3.02 9.13
CA ALA A 26 -4.15 -3.99 8.04
C ALA A 26 -3.97 -3.32 6.66
N GLY A 27 -4.52 -2.11 6.47
CA GLY A 27 -4.32 -1.33 5.25
C GLY A 27 -2.86 -0.95 5.03
N LEU A 28 -2.19 -0.41 6.05
CA LEU A 28 -0.76 -0.07 5.99
C LEU A 28 0.10 -1.30 5.72
N PHE A 29 -0.19 -2.41 6.39
CA PHE A 29 0.50 -3.69 6.15
C PHE A 29 0.32 -4.17 4.72
N GLY A 30 -0.90 -4.07 4.17
CA GLY A 30 -1.19 -4.41 2.78
C GLY A 30 -0.36 -3.59 1.79
N VAL A 31 -0.31 -2.27 1.97
CA VAL A 31 0.50 -1.36 1.12
C VAL A 31 2.00 -1.69 1.25
N TYR A 32 2.49 -1.96 2.45
CA TYR A 32 3.88 -2.33 2.67
C TYR A 32 4.25 -3.63 1.94
N VAL A 33 3.45 -4.69 2.09
CA VAL A 33 3.66 -5.98 1.41
C VAL A 33 3.62 -5.79 -0.11
N LEU A 34 2.69 -4.98 -0.60
CA LEU A 34 2.56 -4.66 -2.01
C LEU A 34 3.82 -3.99 -2.55
N TYR A 35 4.28 -2.94 -1.86
CA TYR A 35 5.50 -2.21 -2.21
C TYR A 35 6.72 -3.13 -2.18
N HIS A 36 6.86 -3.94 -1.13
CA HIS A 36 7.97 -4.88 -0.98
C HIS A 36 8.01 -5.92 -2.12
N LYS A 37 6.86 -6.46 -2.53
CA LYS A 37 6.78 -7.37 -3.68
C LYS A 37 7.14 -6.71 -5.00
N MET A 38 6.68 -5.46 -5.22
CA MET A 38 7.07 -4.68 -6.39
C MET A 38 8.57 -4.38 -6.38
N ASP A 39 9.17 -4.15 -5.22
CA ASP A 39 10.60 -3.87 -5.13
C ASP A 39 11.47 -5.10 -5.41
N SER A 40 11.06 -6.24 -4.85
CA SER A 40 11.79 -7.52 -4.96
C SER A 40 11.70 -8.16 -6.35
N SER A 41 10.59 -8.01 -7.09
CA SER A 41 10.34 -8.80 -8.30
C SER A 41 9.90 -7.96 -9.48
N GLN A 42 10.70 -8.00 -10.55
CA GLN A 42 10.37 -7.40 -11.84
C GLN A 42 9.16 -8.06 -12.52
N ASP A 43 8.99 -9.39 -12.38
CA ASP A 43 7.83 -10.10 -12.93
C ASP A 43 6.52 -9.74 -12.21
N PHE A 44 6.61 -9.45 -10.91
CA PHE A 44 5.46 -8.92 -10.17
C PHE A 44 5.09 -7.52 -10.68
N ARG A 45 6.08 -6.64 -10.92
CA ARG A 45 5.86 -5.33 -11.56
C ARG A 45 5.26 -5.48 -12.96
N TYR A 46 5.68 -6.46 -13.75
CA TYR A 46 5.08 -6.75 -15.06
C TYR A 46 3.60 -7.14 -14.96
N THR A 47 3.27 -8.00 -13.99
CA THR A 47 1.89 -8.39 -13.74
C THR A 47 1.04 -7.18 -13.32
N MET A 48 1.60 -6.29 -12.50
CA MET A 48 0.95 -5.04 -12.11
C MET A 48 0.79 -4.08 -13.28
N ASN A 49 1.76 -4.00 -14.19
CA ASN A 49 1.65 -3.21 -15.42
C ASN A 49 0.42 -3.63 -16.24
N ARG A 50 0.15 -4.94 -16.31
CA ARG A 50 -1.00 -5.50 -17.05
C ARG A 50 -2.33 -5.37 -16.33
N ARG A 51 -2.36 -5.50 -14.99
CA ARG A 51 -3.61 -5.52 -14.21
C ARG A 51 -3.99 -4.16 -13.64
N LEU A 52 -3.03 -3.43 -13.08
CA LEU A 52 -3.21 -2.21 -12.31
C LEU A 52 -2.08 -1.20 -12.62
N PRO A 53 -2.03 -0.66 -13.86
CA PRO A 53 -0.94 0.22 -14.29
C PRO A 53 -0.80 1.48 -13.42
N SER A 54 -1.92 2.03 -12.92
CA SER A 54 -1.90 3.21 -12.04
C SER A 54 -1.17 2.95 -10.72
N VAL A 55 -1.30 1.75 -10.14
CA VAL A 55 -0.60 1.39 -8.88
C VAL A 55 0.90 1.27 -9.11
N LEU A 56 1.29 0.66 -10.24
CA LEU A 56 2.68 0.57 -10.64
C LEU A 56 3.29 1.96 -10.92
N GLU A 57 2.51 2.86 -11.52
CA GLU A 57 2.96 4.23 -11.78
C GLU A 57 3.25 4.99 -10.47
N VAL A 58 2.39 4.84 -9.46
CA VAL A 58 2.65 5.40 -8.12
C VAL A 58 3.94 4.83 -7.54
N TYR A 59 4.17 3.53 -7.64
CA TYR A 59 5.44 2.92 -7.22
C TYR A 59 6.65 3.57 -7.90
N TYR A 60 6.63 3.75 -9.22
CA TYR A 60 7.75 4.42 -9.92
C TYR A 60 7.94 5.85 -9.45
N LYS A 61 6.86 6.65 -9.38
CA LYS A 61 6.93 8.05 -8.92
C LYS A 61 7.47 8.16 -7.50
N SER A 62 7.04 7.29 -6.59
CA SER A 62 7.56 7.25 -5.22
C SER A 62 9.06 6.94 -5.16
N ASN A 63 9.55 6.02 -6.01
CA ASN A 63 10.98 5.70 -6.09
C ASN A 63 11.77 6.86 -6.71
N GLU A 64 11.26 7.47 -7.78
CA GLU A 64 11.85 8.63 -8.44
C GLU A 64 11.95 9.83 -7.49
N TRP A 65 10.91 10.08 -6.67
CA TRP A 65 10.94 11.12 -5.63
C TRP A 65 11.94 10.83 -4.52
N ALA A 66 12.22 9.55 -4.23
CA ALA A 66 13.28 9.14 -3.32
C ALA A 66 14.69 9.15 -3.97
N GLY A 67 14.81 9.63 -5.21
CA GLY A 67 16.07 9.70 -5.97
C GLY A 67 16.48 8.38 -6.64
N MET A 68 15.65 7.34 -6.58
CA MET A 68 15.89 6.07 -7.25
C MET A 68 15.30 6.08 -8.66
N HIS A 69 16.08 6.57 -9.63
CA HIS A 69 15.71 6.61 -11.04
C HIS A 69 16.14 5.34 -11.79
N GLY A 70 15.62 5.13 -13.00
CA GLY A 70 16.04 4.04 -13.89
C GLY A 70 15.25 2.73 -13.76
N LYS A 71 14.41 2.57 -12.72
CA LYS A 71 13.61 1.34 -12.53
C LYS A 71 12.57 1.17 -13.64
N ARG A 72 11.92 2.26 -14.05
CA ARG A 72 10.90 2.27 -15.10
C ARG A 72 11.48 1.89 -16.45
N GLU A 73 12.62 2.47 -16.80
CA GLU A 73 13.31 2.28 -18.07
C GLU A 73 13.80 0.84 -18.20
N LYS A 74 14.45 0.32 -17.16
CA LYS A 74 14.91 -1.09 -17.11
C LYS A 74 13.76 -2.08 -17.23
N ASP A 75 12.64 -1.79 -16.59
CA ASP A 75 11.44 -2.62 -16.70
C ASP A 75 10.86 -2.55 -18.12
N ALA A 76 10.76 -1.37 -18.72
CA ALA A 76 10.27 -1.20 -20.09
C ALA A 76 11.16 -1.93 -21.12
N GLU A 77 12.48 -1.85 -20.98
CA GLU A 77 13.44 -2.57 -21.83
C GLU A 77 13.29 -4.09 -21.68
N ALA A 78 13.24 -4.59 -20.45
CA ALA A 78 13.09 -6.02 -20.17
C ALA A 78 11.74 -6.59 -20.62
N TRP A 79 10.70 -5.76 -20.73
CA TRP A 79 9.39 -6.20 -21.19
C TRP A 79 9.22 -6.12 -22.70
N ARG A 80 9.95 -5.23 -23.38
CA ARG A 80 10.00 -5.20 -24.85
C ARG A 80 10.50 -6.53 -25.41
N THR A 81 11.56 -7.09 -24.80
CA THR A 81 12.13 -8.38 -25.22
C THR A 81 11.26 -9.60 -24.86
N LYS A 82 10.16 -9.43 -24.12
CA LYS A 82 9.19 -10.49 -23.82
C LYS A 82 8.00 -10.54 -24.80
N ILE A 83 7.87 -9.53 -25.66
CA ILE A 83 6.79 -9.43 -26.66
C ILE A 83 7.25 -9.95 -28.03
N ASP A 84 8.57 -9.99 -28.27
CA ASP A 84 9.21 -10.67 -29.42
C ASP A 84 9.37 -12.18 -29.17
#